data_AF-A0A535UYJ6-F1
#
_entry.id   AF-A0A535UYJ6-F1
#
_cell.length_a   1.000
_cell.length_b   1.000
_cell.length_c   1.000
_cell.angle_alpha   90.00
_cell.angle_beta   90.00
_cell.angle_gamma   90.00
#
_symmetry.space_group_name_H-M   'P 1'
#
loop_
_entity.id
_entity.type
_entity.pdbx_description
1 polymer ?
#
loop_
_entity_poly.entity_id
_entity_poly.type
_entity_poly.pdbx_seq_one_letter_code
_entity_poly.pdbx_strand_id
1 'polypeptide(L)'
;MPPARVSLYEDPRGELILHRAGSPYVYVVADAGAGRFADHAGELAAGEPDRWDGDVMVVSALAADRWSEMTGQLIAWWEDGWVTGYVQSGDLVLEASDRAQRYVGAPGPRAR
;
A
#
# COMPACT_ATOMS: atom_id res chain seq x y z
N MET A 1 3.34 -19.89 9.51
CA MET A 1 3.02 -18.47 9.76
C MET A 1 2.01 -18.06 8.70
N PRO A 2 1.01 -17.21 9.01
CA PRO A 2 0.15 -16.66 7.96
C PRO A 2 1.01 -15.90 6.93
N PRO A 3 0.60 -15.86 5.65
CA PRO A 3 1.33 -15.15 4.61
C PRO A 3 1.45 -13.68 4.97
N ALA A 4 2.59 -13.08 4.64
CA ALA A 4 2.81 -11.67 4.90
C ALA A 4 2.03 -10.86 3.87
N ARG A 5 1.00 -10.14 4.32
CA ARG A 5 0.20 -9.26 3.45
C ARG A 5 0.48 -7.81 3.77
N VAL A 6 0.65 -7.00 2.73
CA VAL A 6 0.79 -5.54 2.82
C VAL A 6 -0.27 -4.88 1.94
N SER A 7 -1.08 -4.01 2.51
CA SER A 7 -2.12 -3.27 1.80
C SER A 7 -1.66 -1.84 1.53
N LEU A 8 -2.03 -1.31 0.36
CA LEU A 8 -1.88 0.09 -0.02
C LEU A 8 -3.25 0.76 0.00
N TYR A 9 -3.34 1.85 0.76
CA TYR A 9 -4.51 2.71 0.83
C TYR A 9 -4.19 4.09 0.27
N GLU A 10 -5.21 4.79 -0.21
CA GLU A 10 -5.17 6.21 -0.49
C GLU A 10 -6.20 6.91 0.41
N ASP A 11 -5.76 7.91 1.18
CA ASP A 11 -6.67 8.70 2.03
C ASP A 11 -7.38 9.80 1.21
N PRO A 12 -8.38 10.51 1.78
CA PRO A 12 -9.10 11.58 1.08
C PRO A 12 -8.23 12.79 0.68
N ARG A 13 -7.00 12.90 1.19
CA ARG A 13 -6.02 13.95 0.84
C ARG A 13 -5.07 13.49 -0.27
N GLY A 14 -5.18 12.24 -0.72
CA GLY A 14 -4.27 11.63 -1.71
C GLY A 14 -2.96 11.14 -1.10
N GLU A 15 -2.88 11.00 0.22
CA GLU A 15 -1.75 10.36 0.87
C GLU A 15 -1.83 8.85 0.64
N LEU A 16 -0.68 8.24 0.34
CA LEU A 16 -0.56 6.81 0.15
C LEU A 16 -0.05 6.17 1.43
N ILE A 17 -0.76 5.15 1.92
CA ILE A 17 -0.46 4.47 3.18
C ILE A 17 -0.26 2.98 2.98
N LEU A 18 0.86 2.46 3.46
CA LEU A 18 1.14 1.03 3.57
C LEU A 18 0.78 0.52 4.96
N HIS A 19 0.13 -0.65 5.00
CA HIS A 19 -0.15 -1.36 6.24
C HIS A 19 0.16 -2.84 6.09
N ARG A 20 0.99 -3.37 6.99
CA ARG A 20 1.26 -4.81 7.09
C ARG A 20 0.20 -5.46 7.97
N ALA A 21 -0.42 -6.53 7.50
CA ALA A 21 -1.40 -7.29 8.27
C ALA A 21 -0.81 -7.74 9.62
N GLY A 22 -1.53 -7.47 10.71
CA GLY A 22 -1.09 -7.77 12.08
C GLY A 22 -0.07 -6.79 12.67
N SER A 23 0.41 -5.80 11.90
CA SER A 23 1.25 -4.72 12.42
C SER A 23 0.38 -3.61 13.03
N PRO A 24 0.78 -3.04 14.19
CA PRO A 24 0.14 -1.83 14.72
C PRO A 24 0.60 -0.54 14.02
N TYR A 25 1.55 -0.63 13.08
CA TYR A 25 2.15 0.51 12.40
C TYR A 25 1.64 0.68 10.98
N VAL A 26 1.47 1.93 10.58
CA VAL A 26 1.22 2.36 9.20
C VAL A 26 2.39 3.22 8.72
N TYR A 27 2.57 3.26 7.40
CA TYR A 27 3.68 3.96 6.77
C TYR A 27 3.18 4.83 5.63
N VAL A 28 3.59 6.09 5.58
CA VAL A 28 3.14 7.04 4.54
C VAL A 28 4.20 7.13 3.46
N VAL A 29 3.81 6.97 2.21
CA VAL A 29 4.70 7.04 1.05
C VAL A 29 4.93 8.50 0.68
N ALA A 30 6.13 9.00 1.00
CA ALA A 30 6.53 10.38 0.73
C ALA A 30 6.85 10.59 -0.76
N ASP A 31 7.63 9.68 -1.36
CA ASP A 31 7.91 9.66 -2.80
C ASP A 31 7.32 8.41 -3.46
N ALA A 32 6.37 8.65 -4.37
CA ALA A 32 5.66 7.64 -5.12
C ALA A 32 6.39 7.33 -6.44
N GLY A 33 7.63 6.85 -6.35
CA GLY A 33 8.38 6.35 -7.49
C GLY A 33 7.58 5.31 -8.28
N ALA A 34 7.72 5.30 -9.61
CA ALA A 34 6.89 4.46 -10.47
C ALA A 34 7.19 2.96 -10.24
N GLY A 35 6.14 2.18 -9.97
CA GLY A 35 6.23 0.71 -9.79
C GLY A 35 6.92 0.24 -8.51
N ARG A 36 7.10 1.12 -7.52
CA ARG A 36 7.84 0.82 -6.27
C ARG A 36 7.04 0.05 -5.22
N PHE A 37 5.73 -0.09 -5.39
CA PHE A 37 4.88 -0.72 -4.38
C PHE A 37 5.31 -2.15 -4.02
N ALA A 38 5.63 -2.99 -5.02
CA ALA A 38 5.98 -4.39 -4.78
C ALA A 38 7.28 -4.53 -3.96
N ASP A 39 8.29 -3.71 -4.25
CA ASP A 39 9.57 -3.70 -3.56
C ASP A 39 9.38 -3.29 -2.09
N HIS A 40 8.73 -2.15 -1.85
CA HIS A 40 8.44 -1.67 -0.50
C HIS A 40 7.56 -2.67 0.27
N ALA A 41 6.55 -3.26 -0.37
CA ALA A 41 5.72 -4.26 0.28
C ALA A 41 6.51 -5.51 0.71
N GLY A 42 7.43 -6.00 -0.14
CA GLY A 42 8.31 -7.11 0.17
C GLY A 42 9.26 -6.81 1.33
N GLU A 43 9.87 -5.64 1.33
CA GLU A 43 10.77 -5.18 2.41
C GLU A 43 10.01 -5.02 3.74
N LEU A 44 8.79 -4.47 3.69
CA LEU A 44 7.94 -4.34 4.87
C LEU A 44 7.50 -5.69 5.42
N ALA A 45 7.16 -6.63 4.54
CA ALA A 45 6.81 -8.00 4.91
C ALA A 45 7.98 -8.73 5.58
N ALA A 46 9.21 -8.48 5.11
CA ALA A 46 10.44 -8.99 5.71
C ALA A 46 10.79 -8.34 7.06
N GLY A 47 10.15 -7.22 7.40
CA GLY A 47 10.44 -6.46 8.62
C GLY A 47 11.70 -5.61 8.50
N GLU A 48 12.07 -5.19 7.29
CA GLU A 48 13.26 -4.39 6.99
C GLU A 48 12.93 -2.97 6.46
N PRO A 49 12.06 -2.16 7.12
CA PRO A 49 11.70 -0.82 6.64
C PRO A 49 12.85 0.20 6.73
N ASP A 50 13.93 -0.11 7.47
CA ASP A 50 15.08 0.78 7.69
C ASP A 50 15.90 1.05 6.42
N ARG A 51 15.61 0.37 5.31
CA ARG A 51 16.29 0.55 4.01
C ARG A 51 15.61 1.57 3.09
N TRP A 52 14.50 2.18 3.53
CA TRP A 52 13.80 3.18 2.73
C TRP A 52 14.48 4.53 2.89
N ASP A 53 15.29 4.92 1.90
CA ASP A 53 16.05 6.19 1.82
C ASP A 53 15.14 7.44 1.69
N GLY A 54 14.18 7.62 2.60
CA GLY A 54 13.24 8.75 2.61
C GLY A 54 11.98 8.58 1.75
N ASP A 55 11.86 7.47 1.00
CA ASP A 55 10.70 7.15 0.16
C ASP A 55 9.41 6.97 0.99
N VAL A 56 9.56 6.57 2.25
CA VAL A 56 8.45 6.23 3.14
C VAL A 56 8.77 6.72 4.55
N MET A 57 7.86 7.49 5.14
CA MET A 57 7.98 7.97 6.52
C MET A 57 7.09 7.13 7.45
N VAL A 58 7.64 6.74 8.61
CA VAL A 58 6.87 6.10 9.67
C VAL A 58 5.97 7.16 10.30
N VAL A 59 4.71 7.21 9.86
CA VAL A 59 3.72 8.07 10.50
C VAL A 59 3.06 7.27 11.61
N SER A 60 3.80 7.20 12.72
CA SER A 60 3.32 6.99 14.08
C SER A 60 2.80 5.61 14.52
N ALA A 61 2.88 5.40 15.83
CA ALA A 61 2.09 4.44 16.59
C ALA A 61 0.62 4.92 16.79
N LEU A 62 0.08 5.79 15.92
CA LEU A 62 -1.35 6.11 15.93
C LEU A 62 -2.11 4.86 15.53
N ALA A 63 -2.50 4.13 16.56
CA ALA A 63 -3.75 3.41 16.69
C ALA A 63 -4.30 2.93 15.34
N ALA A 64 -3.84 1.75 14.89
CA ALA A 64 -4.53 0.97 13.86
C ALA A 64 -6.06 0.89 14.12
N ASP A 65 -6.46 1.00 15.38
CA ASP A 65 -7.82 1.15 15.91
C ASP A 65 -8.59 2.40 15.43
N ARG A 66 -7.93 3.51 15.04
CA ARG A 66 -8.61 4.68 14.43
C ARG A 66 -8.42 4.81 12.93
N TRP A 67 -7.45 4.10 12.35
CA TRP A 67 -7.21 4.16 10.91
C TRP A 67 -8.36 3.55 10.09
N SER A 68 -8.96 2.48 10.60
CA SER A 68 -10.16 1.85 9.99
C SER A 68 -11.37 2.79 9.92
N GLU A 69 -11.44 3.79 10.80
CA GLU A 69 -12.47 4.83 10.82
C GLU A 69 -12.10 6.04 9.93
N MET A 70 -10.83 6.18 9.52
CA MET A 70 -10.28 7.32 8.77
C MET A 70 -10.27 7.15 7.24
N THR A 71 -11.05 6.23 6.68
CA THR A 71 -11.49 6.26 5.26
C THR A 71 -10.37 6.32 4.21
N GLY A 72 -9.44 5.37 4.23
CA GLY A 72 -8.57 5.11 3.08
C GLY A 72 -9.24 4.17 2.07
N GLN A 73 -9.30 4.54 0.80
CA GLN A 73 -9.66 3.60 -0.26
C GLN A 73 -8.54 2.55 -0.40
N LEU A 74 -8.90 1.27 -0.40
CA LEU A 74 -7.94 0.20 -0.72
C LEU A 74 -7.63 0.23 -2.22
N ILE A 75 -6.36 0.45 -2.56
CA ILE A 75 -5.88 0.56 -3.94
C ILE A 75 -5.32 -0.76 -4.43
N ALA A 76 -4.47 -1.38 -3.62
CA ALA A 76 -3.82 -2.64 -3.95
C ALA A 76 -3.44 -3.40 -2.66
N TRP A 77 -3.15 -4.69 -2.80
CA TRP A 77 -2.39 -5.41 -1.78
C TRP A 77 -1.32 -6.27 -2.42
N TRP A 78 -0.26 -6.52 -1.66
CA TRP A 78 0.80 -7.45 -1.95
C TRP A 78 0.67 -8.66 -1.03
N GLU A 79 0.85 -9.86 -1.57
CA GLU A 79 0.89 -11.12 -0.83
C GLU A 79 1.89 -12.06 -1.51
N ASP A 80 2.91 -12.50 -0.77
CA ASP A 80 3.91 -13.50 -1.22
C ASP A 80 4.49 -13.25 -2.63
N GLY A 81 4.81 -11.99 -2.93
CA GLY A 81 5.40 -11.57 -4.22
C GLY A 81 4.38 -11.11 -5.26
N TRP A 82 3.08 -11.21 -4.99
CA TRP A 82 2.02 -10.89 -5.93
C TRP A 82 1.29 -9.60 -5.55
N VAL A 83 1.19 -8.66 -6.50
CA VAL A 83 0.38 -7.45 -6.35
C VAL A 83 -0.99 -7.66 -6.98
N THR A 84 -2.04 -7.49 -6.17
CA THR A 84 -3.43 -7.45 -6.62
C THR A 84 -3.94 -6.01 -6.49
N GLY A 85 -4.22 -5.36 -7.62
CA GLY A 85 -4.80 -4.02 -7.66
C GLY A 85 -6.32 -4.04 -7.83
N TYR A 86 -7.00 -3.08 -7.21
CA TYR A 86 -8.39 -2.75 -7.51
C TYR A 86 -8.43 -1.76 -8.68
N VAL A 87 -8.36 -2.26 -9.91
CA VAL A 87 -8.74 -1.48 -11.08
C VAL A 87 -10.25 -1.69 -11.26
N GLN A 88 -11.04 -0.63 -11.10
CA GLN A 88 -12.50 -0.78 -11.13
C GLN A 88 -13.00 -1.07 -12.55
N SER A 89 -13.86 -2.08 -12.65
CA SER A 89 -14.96 -2.10 -13.62
C SER A 89 -16.27 -2.05 -12.80
N GLY A 90 -17.03 -0.96 -12.92
CA GLY A 90 -18.45 -0.91 -12.52
C GLY A 90 -18.85 -0.03 -11.31
N ASP A 91 -19.44 1.12 -11.65
CA ASP A 91 -20.48 1.97 -11.03
C ASP A 91 -20.38 2.60 -9.62
N LEU A 92 -19.50 2.18 -8.71
CA LEU A 92 -19.17 3.04 -7.54
C LEU A 92 -17.86 2.65 -6.85
N VAL A 93 -16.72 3.17 -7.32
CA VAL A 93 -15.45 3.19 -6.58
C VAL A 93 -14.78 4.50 -6.99
N LEU A 94 -14.23 5.21 -6.00
CA LEU A 94 -13.37 6.36 -6.24
C LEU A 94 -12.20 5.88 -7.13
N GLU A 95 -11.91 6.50 -8.26
CA GLU A 95 -10.77 6.07 -9.07
C GLU A 95 -9.48 6.33 -8.29
N ALA A 96 -8.59 5.33 -8.23
CA ALA A 96 -7.26 5.50 -7.66
C ALA A 96 -6.55 6.66 -8.37
N SER A 97 -5.88 7.55 -7.64
CA SER A 97 -5.23 8.70 -8.28
C SER A 97 -4.09 8.28 -9.22
N ASP A 98 -3.69 9.17 -10.14
CA ASP A 98 -2.51 8.97 -10.99
C ASP A 98 -1.25 8.68 -10.16
N ARG A 99 -1.15 9.26 -8.96
CA ARG A 99 -0.05 8.99 -8.01
C ARG A 99 -0.10 7.55 -7.53
N ALA A 100 -1.27 7.07 -7.12
CA ALA A 100 -1.48 5.70 -6.67
C ALA A 100 -1.21 4.68 -7.79
N GLN A 101 -1.73 4.94 -9.00
CA GLN A 101 -1.51 4.10 -10.17
C GLN A 101 -0.04 4.04 -10.57
N ARG A 102 0.65 5.20 -10.59
CA ARG A 102 2.09 5.26 -10.86
C ARG A 102 2.88 4.45 -9.84
N TYR A 103 2.56 4.59 -8.55
CA TYR A 103 3.26 3.90 -7.48
C TYR A 103 3.09 2.38 -7.53
N VAL A 104 1.87 1.89 -7.79
CA VAL A 104 1.59 0.47 -8.00
C VAL A 104 2.33 -0.05 -9.24
N GLY A 105 2.43 0.77 -10.29
CA GLY A 105 2.99 0.39 -11.58
C GLY A 105 2.00 -0.43 -12.42
N ALA A 106 2.43 -0.86 -13.60
CA ALA A 106 1.62 -1.77 -14.41
C ALA A 106 1.35 -3.06 -13.60
N PRO A 107 0.11 -3.57 -13.57
CA PRO A 107 -0.17 -4.82 -12.88
C PRO A 107 0.79 -5.90 -13.39
N GLY A 108 1.45 -6.59 -12.45
CA GLY A 108 2.28 -7.75 -12.78
C GLY A 108 1.48 -8.78 -13.59
N PRO A 109 2.15 -9.69 -14.33
CA PRO A 109 1.47 -10.60 -15.23
C PRO A 109 0.33 -11.34 -14.49
N ARG A 110 -0.91 -11.16 -14.97
CA ARG A 110 -2.05 -12.01 -14.60
C ARG A 110 -1.67 -13.45 -14.96
N ALA A 111 -1.37 -14.28 -13.96
CA ALA A 111 -1.28 -15.71 -14.19
C ALA A 111 -2.66 -16.22 -14.63
N ARG A 112 -2.68 -16.95 -15.74
CA ARG A 112 -3.84 -17.71 -16.24
C ARG A 112 -4.17 -18.88 -15.32
#